data_AF-A0A9E1V4Y6-F1
#
_entry.id   AF-A0A9E1V4Y6-F1
#
_cell.length_a   1.000
_cell.length_b   1.000
_cell.length_c   1.000
_cell.angle_alpha   90.00
_cell.angle_beta   90.00
_cell.angle_gamma   90.00
#
_symmetry.space_group_name_H-M   'P 1'
#
loop_
_entity.id
_entity.type
_entity.pdbx_description
1 polymer ?
#
loop_
_entity_poly.entity_id
_entity_poly.type
_entity_poly.pdbx_seq_one_letter_code
_entity_poly.pdbx_strand_id
1 'polypeptide(L)'
;MDAIREVGPGQHFLGAAHTYANFETAFARSEIANNDSYEQWEEDGSLDAAQRANALWKKQLAEYEAPALDTSIDEALLDFMGRRKEEIPDSFA
;
A
#
# COMPACT_ATOMS: atom_id res chain seq x y z
N MET A 1 -20.59 -21.72 10.36
CA MET A 1 -21.88 -21.81 9.61
C MET A 1 -22.96 -20.92 10.18
N ASP A 2 -22.74 -20.27 11.33
CA ASP A 2 -23.83 -19.62 12.07
C ASP A 2 -24.38 -18.38 11.38
N ALA A 3 -23.54 -17.59 10.69
CA ALA A 3 -24.00 -16.45 9.89
C ALA A 3 -25.06 -16.84 8.84
N ILE A 4 -24.87 -17.98 8.16
CA ILE A 4 -25.80 -18.46 7.13
C ILE A 4 -27.15 -18.85 7.75
N ARG A 5 -27.12 -19.41 8.96
CA ARG A 5 -28.32 -19.78 9.72
C ARG A 5 -29.02 -18.55 10.32
N GLU A 6 -28.26 -17.55 10.75
CA GLU A 6 -28.72 -16.27 11.30
C GLU A 6 -29.49 -15.47 10.24
N VAL A 7 -28.91 -15.30 9.05
CA VAL A 7 -29.44 -14.42 8.00
C VAL A 7 -30.62 -15.05 7.27
N GLY A 8 -30.53 -16.34 6.92
CA GLY A 8 -31.59 -17.06 6.23
C GLY A 8 -31.84 -16.58 4.77
N PRO A 9 -32.80 -17.21 4.06
CA PRO A 9 -33.02 -16.96 2.63
C PRO A 9 -33.54 -15.54 2.33
N GLY A 10 -33.03 -14.93 1.25
CA GLY A 10 -33.51 -13.64 0.74
C GLY A 10 -33.08 -12.41 1.54
N GLN A 11 -32.23 -12.57 2.55
CA GLN A 11 -31.65 -11.48 3.35
C GLN A 11 -30.19 -11.20 2.93
N HIS A 12 -29.55 -10.21 3.56
CA HIS A 12 -28.15 -9.84 3.29
C HIS A 12 -27.24 -9.98 4.52
N PHE A 13 -25.95 -10.16 4.29
CA PHE A 13 -24.96 -10.42 5.35
C PHE A 13 -24.27 -9.16 5.88
N LEU A 14 -24.59 -7.97 5.37
CA LEU A 14 -23.90 -6.73 5.74
C LEU A 14 -23.94 -6.45 7.25
N GLY A 15 -25.06 -6.76 7.91
CA GLY A 15 -25.25 -6.58 9.35
C GLY A 15 -25.04 -7.83 10.21
N ALA A 16 -24.61 -8.96 9.62
CA ALA A 16 -24.45 -10.20 10.36
C ALA A 16 -23.28 -10.11 11.36
N ALA A 17 -23.41 -10.72 12.53
CA ALA A 17 -22.36 -10.68 13.57
C ALA A 17 -21.00 -11.16 13.04
N HIS A 18 -21.01 -12.18 12.17
CA HIS A 18 -19.81 -12.67 11.51
C HIS A 18 -19.15 -11.64 10.59
N THR A 19 -19.93 -10.87 9.83
CA THR A 19 -19.38 -9.84 8.94
C THR A 19 -18.69 -8.75 9.77
N TYR A 20 -19.34 -8.27 10.83
CA TYR A 20 -18.71 -7.30 11.74
C TYR A 20 -17.42 -7.81 12.37
N ALA A 21 -17.39 -9.06 12.82
CA ALA A 21 -16.23 -9.63 13.48
C ALA A 21 -15.01 -9.84 12.56
N ASN A 22 -15.22 -9.95 11.24
CA ASN A 22 -14.17 -10.38 10.31
C ASN A 22 -13.84 -9.36 9.20
N PHE A 23 -14.70 -8.36 8.97
CA PHE A 23 -14.60 -7.48 7.81
C PHE A 23 -13.26 -6.75 7.69
N GLU A 24 -12.66 -6.33 8.80
CA GLU A 24 -11.40 -5.58 8.77
C GLU A 24 -10.20 -6.43 8.34
N THR A 25 -10.21 -7.73 8.63
CA THR A 25 -9.04 -8.61 8.42
C THR A 25 -9.23 -9.62 7.29
N ALA A 26 -10.47 -9.90 6.90
CA ALA A 26 -10.78 -10.92 5.89
C ALA A 26 -10.66 -10.40 4.44
N PHE A 27 -10.54 -9.08 4.23
CA PHE A 27 -10.48 -8.47 2.91
C PHE A 27 -9.21 -7.64 2.74
N ALA A 28 -8.49 -7.87 1.63
CA ALA A 28 -7.44 -6.98 1.20
C ALA A 28 -8.06 -5.74 0.54
N ARG A 29 -7.73 -4.54 1.06
CA ARG A 29 -8.16 -3.28 0.46
C ARG A 29 -7.03 -2.73 -0.41
N SER A 30 -7.33 -2.53 -1.69
CA SER A 30 -6.37 -1.90 -2.61
C SER A 30 -6.33 -0.40 -2.36
N GLU A 31 -5.14 0.17 -2.30
CA GLU A 31 -4.93 1.63 -2.25
C GLU A 31 -5.11 2.31 -3.62
N ILE A 32 -5.21 1.54 -4.70
CA ILE A 32 -5.24 2.04 -6.09
C ILE A 32 -6.61 1.82 -6.75
N ALA A 33 -7.34 0.76 -6.39
CA ALA A 33 -8.65 0.48 -6.97
C ALA A 33 -9.66 1.57 -6.57
N ASN A 34 -10.42 2.07 -7.55
CA ASN A 34 -11.64 2.84 -7.28
C ASN A 34 -12.82 1.86 -7.42
N ASN A 35 -13.66 1.77 -6.38
CA ASN A 35 -14.84 0.91 -6.35
C ASN A 35 -16.13 1.74 -6.16
N ASP A 36 -16.07 3.03 -6.52
CA ASP A 36 -17.21 3.93 -6.46
C ASP A 36 -18.13 3.68 -7.65
N SER A 37 -19.28 4.37 -7.68
CA SER A 37 -20.15 4.33 -8.87
C SER A 37 -19.48 5.04 -10.05
N TYR A 38 -20.00 4.78 -11.25
CA TYR A 38 -19.52 5.45 -12.46
C TYR A 38 -19.65 6.98 -12.35
N GLU A 39 -20.78 7.45 -11.85
CA GLU A 39 -21.11 8.88 -11.73
C GLU A 39 -20.12 9.59 -10.80
N GLN A 40 -19.80 8.98 -9.64
CA GLN A 40 -18.80 9.54 -8.73
C GLN A 40 -17.41 9.56 -9.35
N TRP A 41 -17.00 8.47 -10.00
CA TRP A 41 -15.71 8.40 -10.69
C TRP A 41 -15.59 9.45 -11.81
N GLU A 42 -16.68 9.71 -12.54
CA GLU A 42 -16.74 10.72 -13.59
C GLU A 42 -16.66 12.14 -13.01
N GLU A 43 -17.43 12.44 -11.95
CA GLU A 43 -17.39 13.72 -11.24
C GLU A 43 -16.01 14.00 -10.63
N ASP A 44 -15.31 12.97 -10.16
CA ASP A 44 -13.95 13.06 -9.59
C ASP A 44 -12.83 13.09 -10.65
N GLY A 45 -13.19 13.24 -11.93
CA GLY A 45 -12.25 13.48 -13.03
C GLY A 45 -11.79 12.23 -13.79
N SER A 46 -12.54 11.13 -13.68
CA SER A 46 -12.38 9.93 -14.51
C SER A 46 -10.98 9.32 -14.49
N LEU A 47 -10.27 9.39 -13.36
CA LEU A 47 -8.88 8.96 -13.29
C LEU A 47 -8.76 7.44 -13.56
N ASP A 48 -7.78 7.04 -14.35
CA ASP A 48 -7.41 5.63 -14.48
C ASP A 48 -6.54 5.15 -13.30
N ALA A 49 -6.27 3.85 -13.25
CA ALA A 49 -5.47 3.26 -12.18
C ALA A 49 -4.01 3.77 -12.17
N ALA A 50 -3.44 4.06 -13.34
CA ALA A 50 -2.06 4.53 -13.45
C ALA A 50 -1.92 5.98 -12.94
N GLN A 51 -2.91 6.83 -13.21
CA GLN A 51 -2.98 8.20 -12.71
C GLN A 51 -3.13 8.23 -11.19
N ARG A 52 -4.00 7.40 -10.61
CA ARG A 52 -4.13 7.28 -9.15
C ARG A 52 -2.85 6.75 -8.50
N ALA A 53 -2.24 5.71 -9.08
CA ALA A 53 -0.95 5.20 -8.62
C ALA A 53 0.16 6.27 -8.70
N ASN A 54 0.14 7.11 -9.75
CA ASN A 54 1.11 8.18 -9.94
C ASN A 54 1.07 9.22 -8.81
N ALA A 55 -0.14 9.62 -8.40
CA ALA A 55 -0.33 10.53 -7.28
C ALA A 55 0.12 9.89 -5.96
N LEU A 56 -0.20 8.61 -5.75
CA LEU A 56 0.11 7.89 -4.51
C LEU A 56 1.62 7.78 -4.27
N TRP A 57 2.42 7.32 -5.23
CA TRP A 57 3.86 7.16 -4.99
C TRP A 57 4.56 8.52 -4.76
N LYS A 58 4.11 9.58 -5.45
CA LYS A 58 4.65 10.93 -5.25
C LYS A 58 4.37 11.43 -3.83
N LYS A 59 3.15 11.19 -3.35
CA LYS A 59 2.76 11.49 -1.96
C LYS A 59 3.63 10.70 -0.98
N GLN A 60 3.77 9.40 -1.18
CA GLN A 60 4.58 8.54 -0.31
C GLN A 60 6.05 9.01 -0.23
N LEU A 61 6.65 9.42 -1.35
CA LEU A 61 8.01 9.98 -1.33
C LEU A 61 8.08 11.35 -0.64
N ALA A 62 7.07 12.19 -0.80
CA ALA A 62 7.02 13.50 -0.14
C ALA A 62 6.83 13.38 1.38
N GLU A 63 6.13 12.35 1.83
CA GLU A 63 5.84 12.08 3.25
C GLU A 63 6.86 11.13 3.90
N TYR A 64 7.79 10.56 3.13
CA TYR A 64 8.74 9.59 3.65
C TYR A 64 9.73 10.24 4.62
N GLU A 65 9.76 9.71 5.84
CA GLU A 65 10.79 9.99 6.83
C GLU A 65 11.69 8.76 6.96
N ALA A 66 12.99 8.94 6.71
CA ALA A 66 13.94 7.85 6.86
C ALA A 66 14.00 7.38 8.32
N PRO A 67 13.89 6.06 8.59
CA PRO A 67 14.04 5.55 9.95
C PRO A 67 15.46 5.83 10.44
N ALA A 68 15.58 6.13 11.74
CA ALA A 68 16.88 6.41 12.34
C ALA A 68 17.83 5.21 12.17
N LEU A 69 19.03 5.50 11.68
CA LEU A 69 20.15 4.58 11.62
C LEU A 69 21.22 5.05 12.62
N ASP A 70 21.80 4.11 13.36
CA ASP A 70 22.91 4.42 14.26
C ASP A 70 24.09 5.00 13.48
N THR A 71 24.61 6.13 13.95
CA THR A 71 25.67 6.87 13.24
C THR A 71 26.94 6.04 13.06
N SER A 72 27.32 5.22 14.04
CA SER A 72 28.52 4.39 13.91
C SER A 72 28.38 3.29 12.87
N ILE A 73 27.14 2.78 12.69
CA ILE A 73 26.82 1.82 11.64
C ILE A 73 26.84 2.49 10.26
N ASP A 74 26.24 3.67 10.13
CA ASP A 74 26.23 4.43 8.86
C ASP A 74 27.66 4.75 8.40
N GLU A 75 28.50 5.25 9.31
CA GLU A 75 29.91 5.52 9.05
C GLU A 75 30.69 4.27 8.62
N ALA A 76 30.48 3.14 9.29
CA ALA A 76 31.13 1.88 8.94
C ALA A 76 30.69 1.36 7.56
N LEU A 77 29.41 1.53 7.21
CA LEU A 77 28.89 1.18 5.88
C LEU A 77 29.50 2.07 4.79
N LEU A 78 29.61 3.38 5.05
CA LEU A 78 30.22 4.34 4.14
C LEU A 78 31.71 4.04 3.90
N ASP A 79 32.49 3.74 4.95
CA ASP A 79 33.90 3.33 4.83
C ASP A 79 34.05 2.07 3.97
N PHE A 80 33.26 1.03 4.27
CA PHE A 80 33.30 -0.21 3.53
C PHE A 80 32.97 0.00 2.04
N MET A 81 31.92 0.77 1.73
CA MET A 81 31.57 1.10 0.35
C MET A 81 32.69 1.87 -0.36
N GLY A 82 33.34 2.81 0.33
CA GLY A 82 34.49 3.55 -0.21
C GLY A 82 35.63 2.61 -0.63
N ARG A 83 36.09 1.76 0.28
CA ARG A 83 37.14 0.76 -0.02
C ARG A 83 36.76 -0.17 -1.17
N ARG A 84 35.51 -0.63 -1.21
CA ARG A 84 35.03 -1.52 -2.29
C ARG A 84 34.98 -0.84 -3.66
N LYS A 85 34.65 0.45 -3.73
CA LYS A 85 34.67 1.22 -4.99
C LYS A 85 36.08 1.44 -5.52
N GLU A 86 37.10 1.51 -4.66
CA GLU A 86 38.50 1.59 -5.11
C GLU A 86 38.99 0.26 -5.70
N GLU A 87 38.52 -0.86 -5.15
CA GLU A 87 38.91 -2.21 -5.59
C GLU A 87 38.17 -2.67 -6.86
N ILE A 88 36.98 -2.13 -7.13
CA ILE A 88 36.12 -2.55 -8.24
C ILE A 88 36.02 -1.41 -9.26
N PRO A 89 36.61 -1.55 -10.46
CA PRO A 89 36.47 -0.54 -11.50
C PRO A 89 35.01 -0.41 -11.95
N ASP A 90 34.57 0.82 -12.20
CA ASP A 90 33.23 1.10 -12.71
C ASP A 90 33.03 0.41 -14.06
N SER A 91 31.94 -0.35 -14.18
CA SER A 91 31.64 -1.10 -15.40
C SER A 91 31.11 -0.22 -16.53
N PHE A 92 30.75 1.04 -16.24
CA PHE A 92 30.30 2.04 -17.23
C PHE A 92 30.77 3.44 -16.80
N ALA A 93 31.75 3.98 -17.52
CA ALA A 93 32.09 5.40 -17.54
C ALA A 93 31.59 6.03 -18.84
#